data_AF-A0A816HTL2-F1
#
_entry.id   AF-A0A816HTL2-F1
#
_cell.length_a   1.000
_cell.length_b   1.000
_cell.length_c   1.000
_cell.angle_alpha   90.00
_cell.angle_beta   90.00
_cell.angle_gamma   90.00
#
_symmetry.space_group_name_H-M   'P 1'
#
loop_
_entity.id
_entity.type
_entity.pdbx_description
1 polymer ?
#
loop_
_entity_poly.entity_id
_entity_poly.type
_entity_poly.pdbx_seq_one_letter_code
_entity_poly.pdbx_strand_id
1 'polypeptide(L)' 'RFAIDTTPDPDCESDINPCEEWLPGVYNVTVMICNGECNSQHPHSQVYDTVKGSFQID' A
#
# COMPACT_ATOMS: atom_id res chain seq x y z
N ARG A 1 -8.64 2.09 13.28
CA ARG A 1 -7.87 0.84 13.12
C ARG A 1 -7.85 0.57 11.63
N PHE A 2 -6.70 0.70 10.96
CA PHE A 2 -6.58 0.41 9.53
C PHE A 2 -6.62 -1.11 9.36
N ALA A 3 -7.53 -1.61 8.53
CA ALA A 3 -7.59 -3.02 8.14
C ALA A 3 -7.16 -3.09 6.67
N ILE A 4 -6.15 -3.91 6.40
CA ILE A 4 -5.69 -4.20 5.04
C ILE A 4 -6.51 -5.39 4.55
N ASP A 5 -7.20 -5.22 3.42
CA ASP A 5 -7.93 -6.29 2.76
C ASP A 5 -7.02 -6.94 1.71
N THR A 6 -6.95 -8.27 1.74
CA THR A 6 -6.11 -9.08 0.85
C THR A 6 -6.93 -9.99 -0.05
N THR A 7 -8.25 -9.80 -0.14
CA THR A 7 -9.07 -10.58 -1.08
C THR A 7 -8.75 -10.19 -2.53
N PRO A 8 -8.67 -11.17 -3.47
CA PRO A 8 -8.52 -10.88 -4.88
C PRO A 8 -9.62 -9.96 -5.41
N ASP A 9 -9.26 -9.00 -6.26
CA ASP A 9 -10.21 -8.09 -6.90
C ASP A 9 -11.10 -8.87 -7.89
N PRO A 10 -12.43 -8.93 -7.69
CA PRO A 10 -13.34 -9.67 -8.57
C PRO A 10 -13.44 -9.08 -9.98
N ASP A 11 -13.06 -7.82 -10.18
CA ASP A 11 -13.06 -7.14 -11.48
C ASP A 11 -11.69 -7.25 -12.19
N CYS A 12 -10.75 -8.04 -11.65
CA CYS A 12 -9.47 -8.27 -12.29
C CYS A 12 -9.56 -9.28 -13.44
N GLU A 13 -9.81 -8.75 -14.64
CA GLU A 13 -9.81 -9.49 -15.90
C GLU A 13 -8.36 -9.76 -16.37
N SER A 14 -7.81 -10.89 -15.91
CA SER A 14 -6.42 -11.34 -16.16
C SER A 14 -6.05 -11.52 -17.65
N ASP A 15 -7.03 -11.50 -18.54
CA ASP A 15 -6.89 -11.56 -20.00
C ASP A 15 -6.63 -10.18 -20.64
N ILE A 16 -6.95 -9.08 -19.95
CA ILE A 16 -6.78 -7.71 -20.42
C ILE A 16 -5.53 -7.06 -19.82
N ASN A 17 -5.22 -7.32 -18.55
CA ASN A 17 -3.99 -6.88 -17.88
C ASN A 17 -3.58 -7.89 -16.79
N PRO A 18 -2.28 -8.09 -16.52
CA PRO A 18 -1.85 -8.92 -15.41
C PRO A 18 -2.38 -8.32 -14.10
N CYS A 19 -3.09 -9.13 -13.32
CA CYS A 19 -3.50 -8.76 -11.98
C CYS A 19 -2.26 -8.49 -11.12
N GLU A 20 -2.25 -7.36 -10.41
CA GLU A 20 -1.22 -7.09 -9.43
C GLU A 20 -1.48 -7.99 -8.21
N GLU A 21 -0.85 -9.16 -8.20
CA GLU A 21 -0.96 -10.13 -7.13
C GLU A 21 0.25 -10.08 -6.20
N TRP A 22 -0.04 -10.08 -4.90
CA TRP A 22 0.96 -10.17 -3.86
C TRP A 22 1.15 -11.65 -3.52
N LEU A 23 2.38 -12.15 -3.63
CA LEU A 23 2.70 -13.54 -3.32
C LEU A 23 2.54 -13.82 -1.81
N PRO A 24 2.23 -15.07 -1.40
CA PRO A 24 2.22 -15.43 0.02
C PRO A 24 3.54 -15.10 0.72
N GLY A 25 3.44 -14.51 1.91
CA GLY A 25 4.60 -14.03 2.66
C GLY A 25 4.29 -12.99 3.72
N VAL A 26 5.32 -12.55 4.43
CA VAL A 26 5.24 -11.49 5.44
C VAL A 26 5.67 -10.17 4.84
N TYR A 27 4.77 -9.20 4.85
CA TYR A 27 4.97 -7.86 4.33
C TYR A 27 5.16 -6.87 5.46
N ASN A 28 6.28 -6.16 5.45
CA ASN A 28 6.53 -5.02 6.34
C ASN A 28 6.13 -3.74 5.61
N VAL A 29 5.17 -3.01 6.15
CA VAL A 29 4.68 -1.76 5.56
C VAL A 29 5.11 -0.55 6.38
N THR A 30 5.41 0.53 5.69
CA THR A 30 5.58 1.87 6.28
C THR A 30 4.54 2.77 5.65
N VAL A 31 3.61 3.27 6.47
CA VAL A 31 2.57 4.19 6.04
C VAL A 31 2.97 5.59 6.49
N MET A 32 2.98 6.53 5.55
CA MET A 32 3.33 7.92 5.79
C MET A 32 2.12 8.80 5.48
N ILE A 33 1.76 9.71 6.39
CA ILE A 33 0.74 10.75 6.14
C ILE A 33 1.48 12.04 5.81
N CYS A 34 1.19 12.65 4.66
CA CYS A 34 1.89 13.82 4.17
C CYS A 34 0.98 14.79 3.40
N ASN A 35 1.44 16.02 3.21
CA ASN A 35 0.75 17.00 2.37
C ASN A 35 1.09 16.77 0.90
N GLY A 36 0.13 16.23 0.14
CA GLY A 36 0.33 15.85 -1.26
C GLY A 36 1.06 14.51 -1.37
N GLU A 37 2.22 14.49 -2.03
CA GLU A 37 3.01 13.28 -2.25
C GLU A 37 4.18 13.19 -1.26
N CYS A 38 4.26 12.07 -0.55
CA CYS A 38 5.30 11.83 0.44
C CYS A 38 6.67 11.74 -0.23
N ASN A 39 7.69 12.34 0.37
CA ASN A 39 9.06 12.45 -0.17
C ASN A 39 9.18 13.24 -1.48
N SER A 40 8.12 13.91 -1.96
CA SER A 40 8.25 14.85 -3.06
C SER A 40 9.11 16.06 -2.68
N GLN A 41 9.75 16.69 -3.67
CA GLN A 41 10.60 17.88 -3.46
C GLN A 41 9.79 19.19 -3.45
N HIS A 42 8.45 19.12 -3.45
CA HIS A 42 7.63 20.33 -3.43
C HIS A 42 7.81 21.09 -2.11
N PRO A 43 7.92 22.43 -2.11
CA PRO A 43 8.28 23.22 -0.92
C PRO A 43 7.34 23.08 0.28
N HIS A 44 6.12 22.58 0.05
CA HIS A 44 5.09 22.38 1.07
C HIS A 44 4.84 20.91 1.37
N SER A 45 5.63 20.01 0.79
CA SER A 45 5.61 18.60 1.14
C SER A 45 6.16 18.43 2.54
N GLN A 46 5.32 17.93 3.43
CA GLN A 46 5.68 17.65 4.82
C GLN A 46 5.06 16.32 5.20
N VAL A 47 5.84 15.50 5.91
CA VAL A 47 5.33 14.30 6.57
C VAL A 47 4.79 14.70 7.94
N TYR A 48 3.53 14.37 8.19
CA TYR A 48 2.84 14.62 9.46
C TYR A 48 2.93 13.42 10.41
N ASP A 49 2.91 12.20 9.87
CA ASP A 49 2.97 10.98 10.68
C ASP A 49 3.62 9.83 9.89
N THR A 50 4.18 8.87 10.60
CA THR A 50 4.74 7.64 10.03
C THR A 50 4.51 6.48 10.99
N VAL A 51 3.83 5.44 10.51
CA VAL A 51 3.59 4.21 11.25
C VAL A 51 4.16 3.02 10.50
N LYS A 52 4.72 2.07 11.25
CA LYS A 52 5.21 0.80 10.72
C LYS A 52 4.30 -0.32 11.18
N GLY A 53 4.09 -1.30 10.32
CA GLY A 53 3.33 -2.49 10.63
C GLY A 53 3.77 -3.66 9.77
N SER A 54 3.18 -4.82 10.05
CA SER A 54 3.34 -5.99 9.21
C SER A 54 2.04 -6.76 9.08
N PHE A 55 1.88 -7.46 7.97
CA PHE A 55 0.80 -8.41 7.75
C PHE A 55 1.33 -9.62 6.99
N GLN A 56 0.59 -10.72 7.05
CA GLN A 56 0.92 -11.98 6.39
C GLN A 56 -0.17 -12.30 5.38
N ILE A 57 0.25 -12.70 4.18
CA ILE A 57 -0.60 -13.33 3.17
C ILE A 57 -0.28 -14.82 3.17
N ASP A 58 -1.30 -15.66 3.34
CA ASP A 58 -1.22 -17.12 3.35
C ASP A 58 -1.52 -17.71 1.97
#